data_AF-A0AAV8SQ19-F1
#
_entry.id   AF-A0AAV8SQ19-F1
#
_cell.length_a   1.000
_cell.length_b   1.000
_cell.length_c   1.000
_cell.angle_alpha   90.00
_cell.angle_beta   90.00
_cell.angle_gamma   90.00
#
_symmetry.space_group_name_H-M   'P 1'
#
loop_
_entity.id
_entity.type
_entity.pdbx_description
1 polymer ?
#
loop_
_entity_poly.entity_id
_entity_poly.type
_entity_poly.pdbx_seq_one_letter_code
_entity_poly.pdbx_strand_id
1 'polypeptide(L)'
;MGIPYDDVVIISQPENEGEPSVITVNCPDKTGLGCDLCRIILFFGLGIVRGDVSTDGKWCYIVFWVVGNSKTRWGLLKRRLVGACPSCSSACGISYYRSELEPPGPPDVFLLKLCCHDRRGLLHDVTGVLCELELNIKKVKVSTTPDGRVVDLFFVTDTRELLHTHKRQEDTYDQLKIVMGDAMISCDIELVGPEITACSQESSFLPTTIREDMLRLEMPDELPSSLTSTSVSVIMDNSLSPAHTLVQIVCQDHKGLLYDIMRTFKDYNIQISYGRFFIKQRRNCEIDLFIVQSDGKKIVDPCKQRALSSRLEMELLRPLRVAVVSRGPDTELLVANPVELSGKGRPLVFYDITLALKQLKTCIFSAEIRRRIIGDREFEVYRVLLNEGEGLSIPKSRIEEGVWKMLMGWE
;
A
#
# COMPACT_ATOMS: atom_id res chain seq x y z
N MET A 1 -10.07 34.88 3.82
CA MET A 1 -9.40 34.83 2.50
C MET A 1 -9.10 33.37 2.23
N GLY A 2 -9.97 32.70 1.47
CA GLY A 2 -9.83 31.26 1.21
C GLY A 2 -8.74 31.02 0.18
N ILE A 3 -7.91 30.01 0.39
CA ILE A 3 -7.04 29.46 -0.66
C ILE A 3 -7.96 28.96 -1.78
N PRO A 4 -7.79 29.39 -3.04
CA PRO A 4 -8.51 28.82 -4.17
C PRO A 4 -8.38 27.29 -4.16
N TYR A 5 -9.44 26.56 -4.50
CA TYR A 5 -9.43 25.09 -4.49
C TYR A 5 -8.29 24.50 -5.35
N ASP A 6 -7.85 25.22 -6.38
CA ASP A 6 -6.75 24.83 -7.27
C ASP A 6 -5.34 25.00 -6.65
N ASP A 7 -5.21 25.76 -5.57
CA ASP A 7 -3.93 26.08 -4.90
C ASP A 7 -3.63 25.15 -3.71
N VAL A 8 -4.57 24.26 -3.36
CA VAL A 8 -4.40 23.28 -2.27
C VAL A 8 -3.28 22.30 -2.58
N VAL A 9 -3.16 21.88 -3.84
CA VAL A 9 -2.10 21.00 -4.32
C VAL A 9 -1.52 21.56 -5.62
N ILE A 10 -0.23 21.86 -5.60
CA ILE A 10 0.53 22.34 -6.75
C ILE A 10 1.53 21.26 -7.14
N ILE A 11 1.59 20.92 -8.42
CA ILE A 11 2.55 19.97 -8.97
C ILE A 11 3.38 20.70 -10.01
N SER A 12 4.67 20.81 -9.74
CA SER A 12 5.67 21.37 -10.65
C SER A 12 6.48 20.24 -11.26
N GLN A 13 6.53 20.19 -12.59
CA GLN A 13 7.38 19.24 -13.32
C GLN A 13 8.81 19.78 -13.40
N PRO A 14 9.82 18.89 -13.48
CA PRO A 14 11.21 19.31 -13.54
C PRO A 14 11.50 20.16 -14.79
N GLU A 15 12.36 21.16 -14.64
CA GLU A 15 12.83 21.98 -15.77
C GLU A 15 13.93 21.24 -16.56
N ASN A 16 14.73 20.42 -15.88
CA ASN A 16 15.83 19.65 -16.46
C ASN A 16 15.61 18.13 -16.38
N GLU A 17 16.14 17.38 -17.35
CA GLU A 17 16.14 15.92 -17.29
C GLU A 17 16.92 15.41 -16.06
N GLY A 18 16.28 14.55 -15.26
CA GLY A 18 16.86 13.96 -14.05
C GLY A 18 16.52 14.69 -12.75
N GLU A 19 15.88 15.87 -12.81
CA GLU A 19 15.36 16.52 -11.61
C GLU A 19 14.03 15.88 -11.16
N PRO A 20 13.76 15.84 -9.84
CA PRO A 20 12.48 15.36 -9.33
C PRO A 20 11.36 16.37 -9.55
N SER A 21 10.15 15.88 -9.83
CA SER A 21 8.93 16.70 -9.77
C SER A 21 8.64 17.12 -8.33
N VAL A 22 8.04 18.29 -8.14
CA VAL A 22 7.72 18.83 -6.81
C VAL A 22 6.21 18.85 -6.61
N ILE A 23 5.73 18.22 -5.53
CA ILE A 23 4.34 18.27 -5.09
C ILE A 23 4.29 19.12 -3.82
N THR A 24 3.60 20.25 -3.89
CA THR A 24 3.34 21.12 -2.73
C THR A 24 1.90 20.99 -2.32
N VAL A 25 1.65 20.78 -1.03
CA VAL A 25 0.32 20.69 -0.41
C VAL A 25 0.21 21.77 0.65
N ASN A 26 -0.82 22.60 0.54
CA ASN A 26 -1.14 23.66 1.49
C ASN A 26 -2.63 23.58 1.84
N CYS A 27 -2.93 22.94 2.98
CA CYS A 27 -4.30 22.65 3.37
C CYS A 27 -4.46 22.61 4.89
N PRO A 28 -5.70 22.58 5.42
CA PRO A 28 -5.90 22.35 6.84
C PRO A 28 -5.27 21.04 7.29
N ASP A 29 -4.73 21.02 8.51
CA ASP A 29 -4.10 19.84 9.06
C ASP A 29 -5.14 18.84 9.56
N LYS A 30 -4.80 17.55 9.48
CA LYS A 30 -5.49 16.46 10.17
C LYS A 30 -4.45 15.41 10.55
N THR A 31 -4.64 14.76 11.70
CA THR A 31 -3.78 13.64 12.07
C THR A 31 -3.80 12.56 10.99
N GLY A 32 -2.62 12.13 10.56
CA GLY A 32 -2.47 11.11 9.53
C GLY A 32 -2.54 11.61 8.08
N LEU A 33 -2.66 12.92 7.83
CA LEU A 33 -2.64 13.46 6.45
C LEU A 33 -1.36 13.07 5.70
N GLY A 34 -0.19 13.19 6.32
CA GLY A 34 1.08 12.79 5.72
C GLY A 34 1.10 11.33 5.27
N CYS A 35 0.52 10.43 6.08
CA CYS A 35 0.35 9.02 5.73
C CYS A 35 -0.55 8.83 4.51
N ASP A 36 -1.72 9.49 4.50
CA ASP A 36 -2.66 9.41 3.36
C ASP A 36 -2.01 9.90 2.05
N LEU A 37 -1.28 11.02 2.10
CA LEU A 37 -0.59 11.60 0.95
C LEU A 37 0.54 10.69 0.47
N CYS A 38 1.38 10.17 1.37
CA CYS A 38 2.45 9.23 1.02
C CYS A 38 1.88 7.96 0.38
N ARG A 39 0.75 7.45 0.89
CA ARG A 39 0.07 6.28 0.31
C ARG A 39 -0.41 6.56 -1.12
N ILE A 40 -0.99 7.74 -1.36
CA ILE A 40 -1.44 8.14 -2.70
C ILE A 40 -0.26 8.26 -3.65
N ILE A 41 0.81 8.95 -3.26
CA ILE A 41 2.02 9.08 -4.09
C ILE A 41 2.57 7.71 -4.47
N LEU A 42 2.67 6.81 -3.48
CA LEU A 42 3.13 5.43 -3.69
C LEU A 42 2.20 4.63 -4.61
N PHE A 43 0.88 4.81 -4.49
CA PHE A 43 -0.11 4.16 -5.36
C PHE A 43 0.04 4.57 -6.83
N PHE A 44 0.51 5.79 -7.10
CA PHE A 44 0.83 6.24 -8.46
C PHE A 44 2.23 5.80 -8.94
N GLY A 45 2.91 4.93 -8.17
CA GLY A 45 4.22 4.41 -8.52
C GLY A 45 5.36 5.44 -8.41
N LEU A 46 5.14 6.52 -7.66
CA LEU A 46 6.14 7.56 -7.44
C LEU A 46 6.95 7.26 -6.18
N GLY A 47 8.28 7.39 -6.28
CA GLY A 47 9.20 7.36 -5.15
C GLY A 47 9.44 8.76 -4.61
N ILE A 48 9.38 8.95 -3.29
CA ILE A 48 9.68 10.22 -2.64
C ILE A 48 11.18 10.25 -2.32
N VAL A 49 11.90 11.25 -2.84
CA VAL A 49 13.36 11.40 -2.63
C VAL A 49 13.72 12.46 -1.58
N ARG A 50 12.82 13.43 -1.39
CA ARG A 50 12.90 14.45 -0.36
C ARG A 50 11.49 14.83 0.10
N GLY A 51 11.34 15.19 1.36
CA GLY A 51 10.08 15.65 1.93
C GLY A 51 10.31 16.67 3.03
N ASP A 52 9.60 17.79 2.98
CA ASP A 52 9.59 18.79 4.04
C ASP A 52 8.13 18.95 4.53
N VAL A 53 7.91 18.92 5.84
CA VAL A 53 6.59 19.14 6.46
C VAL A 53 6.68 20.17 7.58
N SER A 54 5.69 21.05 7.64
CA SER A 54 5.48 22.02 8.70
C SER A 54 4.00 22.17 8.97
N THR A 55 3.58 22.17 10.23
CA THR A 55 2.19 22.42 10.62
C THR A 55 2.11 23.22 11.91
N ASP A 56 1.12 24.09 12.02
CA ASP A 56 0.74 24.77 13.26
C ASP A 56 -0.39 24.03 14.01
N GLY A 57 -0.77 22.85 13.52
CA GLY A 57 -1.86 22.01 14.00
C GLY A 57 -3.24 22.39 13.47
N LYS A 58 -3.36 23.47 12.70
CA LYS A 58 -4.59 23.85 11.99
C LYS A 58 -4.38 23.86 10.48
N TRP A 59 -3.21 24.27 10.04
CA TRP A 59 -2.77 24.33 8.66
C TRP A 59 -1.43 23.64 8.53
N CYS A 60 -1.27 22.92 7.43
CA CYS A 60 -0.03 22.26 7.09
C CYS A 60 0.49 22.74 5.73
N TYR A 61 1.81 22.76 5.63
CA TYR A 61 2.56 22.97 4.41
C TYR A 61 3.51 21.80 4.23
N ILE A 62 3.30 21.03 3.17
CA ILE A 62 4.04 19.79 2.88
C ILE A 62 4.58 19.87 1.47
N VAL A 63 5.86 19.56 1.29
CA VAL A 63 6.53 19.52 -0.01
C VAL A 63 7.16 18.15 -0.19
N PHE A 64 6.86 17.48 -1.29
CA PHE A 64 7.48 16.22 -1.70
C PHE A 64 8.23 16.41 -3.02
N TRP A 65 9.47 15.97 -3.07
CA TRP A 65 10.20 15.78 -4.32
C TRP A 65 10.07 14.32 -4.70
N VAL A 66 9.52 14.07 -5.89
CA VAL A 66 9.14 12.73 -6.34
C VAL A 66 9.78 12.39 -7.68
N VAL A 67 10.19 11.14 -7.79
CA VAL A 67 10.68 10.54 -9.04
C VAL A 67 9.74 9.43 -9.46
N GLY A 68 9.54 9.25 -10.75
CA GLY A 68 8.66 8.20 -11.25
C GLY A 68 8.69 8.06 -12.76
N ASN A 69 7.73 7.32 -13.28
CA ASN A 69 7.64 7.01 -14.70
C ASN A 69 7.10 8.21 -15.50
N SER A 70 7.56 8.37 -16.75
CA SER A 70 7.02 9.33 -17.72
C SER A 70 5.53 9.16 -17.98
N LYS A 71 4.98 7.96 -17.75
CA LYS A 71 3.54 7.64 -17.89
C LYS A 71 2.66 8.10 -16.72
N THR A 72 3.21 8.80 -15.72
CA THR A 72 2.44 9.25 -14.55
C THR A 72 1.29 10.17 -14.95
N ARG A 73 0.06 9.82 -14.53
CA ARG A 73 -1.15 10.63 -14.77
C ARG A 73 -1.29 11.74 -13.74
N TRP A 74 -0.46 12.78 -13.87
CA TRP A 74 -0.36 13.91 -12.93
C TRP A 74 -1.71 14.58 -12.61
N GLY A 75 -2.60 14.73 -13.60
CA GLY A 75 -3.92 15.32 -13.38
C GLY A 75 -4.81 14.48 -12.45
N LEU A 76 -4.77 13.15 -12.55
CA LEU A 76 -5.51 12.27 -11.66
C LEU A 76 -4.87 12.23 -10.27
N LEU A 77 -3.53 12.20 -10.19
CA LEU A 77 -2.79 12.29 -8.93
C LEU A 77 -3.19 13.55 -8.16
N LYS A 78 -3.17 14.73 -8.81
CA LYS A 78 -3.61 15.99 -8.20
C LYS A 78 -5.02 15.87 -7.60
N ARG A 79 -5.99 15.33 -8.35
CA ARG A 79 -7.36 15.13 -7.84
C ARG A 79 -7.41 14.24 -6.60
N ARG A 80 -6.60 13.17 -6.54
CA ARG A 80 -6.56 12.27 -5.39
C ARG A 80 -5.92 12.92 -4.17
N LEU A 81 -4.83 13.65 -4.36
CA LEU A 81 -4.18 14.41 -3.28
C LEU A 81 -5.13 15.47 -2.72
N VAL A 82 -5.80 16.23 -3.58
CA VAL A 82 -6.82 17.21 -3.15
C VAL A 82 -7.97 16.53 -2.40
N GLY A 83 -8.44 15.37 -2.89
CA GLY A 83 -9.50 14.60 -2.21
C GLY A 83 -9.10 14.05 -0.83
N ALA A 84 -7.80 13.89 -0.55
CA ALA A 84 -7.32 13.50 0.78
C ALA A 84 -7.18 14.67 1.75
N CYS A 85 -7.04 15.89 1.23
CA CYS A 85 -6.92 17.11 2.03
C CYS A 85 -8.26 17.47 2.70
N PRO A 86 -8.26 17.88 3.98
CA PRO A 86 -9.46 18.40 4.62
C PRO A 86 -9.98 19.65 3.90
N SER A 87 -11.29 19.87 3.93
CA SER A 87 -11.87 21.10 3.39
C SER A 87 -11.59 22.28 4.31
N CYS A 88 -11.43 23.48 3.74
CA CYS A 88 -11.19 24.71 4.50
C CYS A 88 -12.31 25.00 5.53
N SER A 89 -13.53 24.51 5.31
CA SER A 89 -14.64 24.62 6.27
C SER A 89 -14.37 23.88 7.58
N SER A 90 -13.54 22.83 7.57
CA SER A 90 -13.12 22.10 8.77
C SER A 90 -12.19 22.92 9.66
N ALA A 91 -11.44 23.87 9.11
CA ALA A 91 -10.51 24.74 9.86
C ALA A 91 -11.21 25.93 10.56
N CYS A 92 -12.43 26.28 10.15
CA CYS A 92 -13.16 27.47 10.62
C CYS A 92 -14.00 27.25 11.89
N GLY A 93 -13.89 26.10 12.57
CA GLY A 93 -14.62 25.85 13.82
C GLY A 93 -16.15 25.71 13.70
N ILE A 94 -16.69 25.60 12.47
CA ILE A 94 -18.13 25.36 12.22
C ILE A 94 -18.39 23.83 12.12
N SER A 95 -17.75 23.02 12.96
CA SER A 95 -17.89 21.55 12.92
C SER A 95 -19.08 21.03 13.75
N TYR A 96 -20.14 21.82 13.96
CA TYR A 96 -21.23 21.41 14.85
C TYR A 96 -22.22 20.41 14.24
N TYR A 97 -22.21 20.18 12.93
CA TYR A 97 -23.06 19.17 12.29
C TYR A 97 -22.40 18.64 11.02
N ARG A 98 -21.35 17.81 11.16
CA ARG A 98 -21.20 16.70 10.23
C ARG A 98 -21.56 15.47 11.02
N SER A 99 -22.80 15.02 10.84
CA SER A 99 -23.20 13.67 11.22
C SER A 99 -22.11 12.76 10.67
N GLU A 100 -21.45 12.01 11.54
CA GLU A 100 -20.81 10.77 11.15
C GLU A 100 -21.89 10.00 10.40
N LEU A 101 -21.85 10.08 9.07
CA LEU A 101 -22.61 9.16 8.25
C LEU A 101 -22.16 7.80 8.70
N GLU A 102 -23.13 6.92 8.94
CA GLU A 102 -22.94 5.53 9.32
C GLU A 102 -21.67 4.95 8.68
N PRO A 103 -20.90 4.10 9.40
CA PRO A 103 -19.70 3.50 8.82
C PRO A 103 -20.06 2.98 7.43
N PRO A 104 -19.37 3.42 6.36
CA PRO A 104 -19.77 3.10 5.01
C PRO A 104 -19.95 1.59 4.91
N GLY A 105 -21.08 1.17 4.35
CA GLY A 105 -21.37 -0.24 4.13
C GLY A 105 -20.20 -0.92 3.39
N PRO A 106 -20.07 -2.25 3.49
CA PRO A 106 -19.01 -2.95 2.78
C PRO A 106 -19.06 -2.58 1.29
N PRO A 107 -17.92 -2.23 0.67
CA PRO A 107 -17.91 -1.77 -0.71
C PRO A 107 -18.44 -2.86 -1.63
N ASP A 108 -19.18 -2.44 -2.66
CA ASP A 108 -19.69 -3.33 -3.70
C ASP A 108 -18.53 -4.12 -4.34
N VAL A 109 -18.70 -5.44 -4.37
CA VAL A 109 -17.78 -6.35 -5.02
C VAL A 109 -18.32 -6.69 -6.40
N PHE A 110 -17.48 -6.57 -7.41
CA PHE A 110 -17.79 -6.91 -8.80
C PHE A 110 -16.96 -8.13 -9.22
N LEU A 111 -17.56 -9.01 -10.00
CA LEU A 111 -16.89 -10.13 -10.64
C LEU A 111 -16.59 -9.73 -12.09
N LEU A 112 -15.30 -9.55 -12.37
CA LEU A 112 -14.79 -9.38 -13.72
C LEU A 112 -14.32 -10.75 -14.22
N LYS A 113 -15.04 -11.29 -15.22
CA LYS A 113 -14.72 -12.54 -15.90
C LYS A 113 -13.95 -12.21 -17.17
N LEU A 114 -12.70 -12.63 -17.26
CA LEU A 114 -11.84 -12.37 -18.40
C LEU A 114 -11.51 -13.68 -19.10
N CYS A 115 -11.86 -13.79 -20.38
CA CYS A 115 -11.50 -14.92 -21.23
C CYS A 115 -10.48 -14.47 -22.27
N CYS A 116 -9.35 -15.18 -22.37
CA CYS A 116 -8.27 -14.81 -23.28
C CYS A 116 -7.37 -16.00 -23.65
N HIS A 117 -6.54 -15.79 -24.67
CA HIS A 117 -5.48 -16.74 -25.02
C HIS A 117 -4.32 -16.64 -24.03
N ASP A 118 -3.84 -17.78 -23.52
CA ASP A 118 -2.78 -17.78 -22.51
C ASP A 118 -1.50 -17.14 -23.05
N ARG A 119 -0.87 -16.32 -22.21
CA ARG A 119 0.49 -15.84 -22.42
C ARG A 119 1.16 -15.56 -21.10
N ARG A 120 2.48 -15.75 -21.08
CA ARG A 120 3.29 -15.45 -19.87
C ARG A 120 3.13 -13.99 -19.46
N GLY A 121 2.83 -13.79 -18.17
CA GLY A 121 2.69 -12.47 -17.57
C GLY A 121 1.35 -11.78 -17.82
N LEU A 122 0.37 -12.48 -18.41
CA LEU A 122 -0.98 -11.98 -18.62
C LEU A 122 -1.60 -11.43 -17.33
N LEU A 123 -1.56 -12.19 -16.23
CA LEU A 123 -2.13 -11.76 -14.96
C LEU A 123 -1.51 -10.44 -14.45
N HIS A 124 -0.20 -10.25 -14.65
CA HIS A 124 0.47 -9.01 -14.29
C HIS A 124 -0.01 -7.83 -15.16
N ASP A 125 -0.13 -8.03 -16.47
CA ASP A 125 -0.60 -6.99 -17.39
C ASP A 125 -2.03 -6.55 -17.04
N VAL A 126 -2.92 -7.51 -16.76
CA VAL A 126 -4.29 -7.26 -16.29
C VAL A 126 -4.30 -6.56 -14.94
N THR A 127 -3.48 -7.02 -13.99
CA THR A 127 -3.33 -6.37 -12.67
C THR A 127 -2.87 -4.93 -12.81
N GLY A 128 -1.98 -4.63 -13.77
CA GLY A 128 -1.56 -3.28 -14.12
C GLY A 128 -2.72 -2.40 -14.56
N VAL A 129 -3.55 -2.87 -15.50
CA VAL A 129 -4.75 -2.15 -15.97
C VAL A 129 -5.72 -1.90 -14.82
N LEU A 130 -6.00 -2.92 -13.99
CA LEU A 130 -6.92 -2.77 -12.85
C LEU A 130 -6.38 -1.76 -11.83
N CYS A 131 -5.07 -1.78 -11.56
CA CYS A 131 -4.42 -0.79 -10.69
C CYS A 131 -4.48 0.62 -11.28
N GLU A 132 -4.22 0.80 -12.58
CA GLU A 132 -4.38 2.08 -13.27
C GLU A 132 -5.82 2.57 -13.24
N LEU A 133 -6.79 1.66 -13.27
CA LEU A 133 -8.19 2.03 -13.13
C LEU A 133 -8.59 2.28 -11.68
N GLU A 134 -7.74 2.07 -10.67
CA GLU A 134 -8.08 2.17 -9.24
C GLU A 134 -9.10 1.10 -8.77
N LEU A 135 -9.10 -0.05 -9.43
CA LEU A 135 -9.86 -1.24 -9.05
C LEU A 135 -8.99 -2.13 -8.15
N ASN A 136 -9.43 -2.34 -6.91
CA ASN A 136 -8.72 -3.20 -5.97
C ASN A 136 -9.17 -4.65 -6.14
N ILE A 137 -8.23 -5.55 -6.36
CA ILE A 137 -8.49 -7.00 -6.40
C ILE A 137 -8.64 -7.51 -4.96
N LYS A 138 -9.67 -8.32 -4.72
CA LYS A 138 -9.91 -9.06 -3.46
C LYS A 138 -9.56 -10.54 -3.60
N LYS A 139 -9.86 -11.10 -4.75
CA LYS A 139 -9.60 -12.50 -5.07
C LYS A 139 -9.43 -12.65 -6.57
N VAL A 140 -8.52 -13.51 -6.98
CA VAL A 140 -8.37 -13.94 -8.35
C VAL A 140 -8.28 -15.46 -8.42
N LYS A 141 -9.05 -16.05 -9.32
CA LYS A 141 -8.95 -17.47 -9.67
C LYS A 141 -8.55 -17.55 -11.13
N VAL A 142 -7.40 -18.15 -11.39
CA VAL A 142 -6.89 -18.39 -12.74
C VAL A 142 -7.27 -19.83 -13.10
N SER A 143 -7.83 -20.04 -14.29
CA SER A 143 -8.11 -21.38 -14.76
C SER A 143 -7.78 -21.49 -16.24
N THR A 144 -7.05 -22.54 -16.60
CA THR A 144 -6.71 -22.84 -17.99
C THR A 144 -7.61 -23.97 -18.48
N THR A 145 -8.31 -23.75 -19.57
CA THR A 145 -9.17 -24.74 -20.19
C THR A 145 -8.36 -25.69 -21.07
N PRO A 146 -8.85 -26.93 -21.34
CA PRO A 146 -8.10 -27.93 -22.11
C PRO A 146 -7.75 -27.52 -23.55
N ASP A 147 -8.46 -26.53 -24.09
CA ASP A 147 -8.23 -25.94 -25.41
C ASP A 147 -7.15 -24.81 -25.40
N GLY A 148 -6.49 -24.59 -24.26
CA GLY A 148 -5.40 -23.61 -24.12
C GLY A 148 -5.86 -22.17 -23.88
N ARG A 149 -7.15 -21.94 -23.62
CA ARG A 149 -7.66 -20.63 -23.19
C ARG A 149 -7.54 -20.46 -21.68
N VAL A 150 -7.53 -19.21 -21.24
CA VAL A 150 -7.52 -18.83 -19.83
C VAL A 150 -8.84 -18.13 -19.51
N VAL A 151 -9.47 -18.58 -18.43
CA VAL A 151 -10.63 -17.95 -17.82
C VAL A 151 -10.22 -17.48 -16.43
N ASP A 152 -10.04 -16.17 -16.32
CA ASP A 152 -9.67 -15.50 -15.07
C ASP A 152 -10.89 -14.84 -14.44
N LEU A 153 -11.08 -15.10 -13.15
CA LEU A 153 -12.17 -14.53 -12.36
C LEU A 153 -11.58 -13.56 -11.33
N PHE A 154 -11.77 -12.26 -11.53
CA PHE A 154 -11.34 -11.22 -10.62
C PHE A 154 -12.51 -10.69 -9.80
N PHE A 155 -12.42 -10.80 -8.49
CA PHE A 155 -13.34 -10.13 -7.57
C PHE A 155 -12.71 -8.79 -7.22
N VAL A 156 -13.32 -7.69 -7.66
CA VAL A 156 -12.77 -6.33 -7.55
C VAL A 156 -13.72 -5.38 -6.84
N THR A 157 -13.16 -4.37 -6.17
CA THR A 157 -13.91 -3.23 -5.61
C THR A 157 -13.41 -1.95 -6.26
N ASP A 158 -14.30 -1.02 -6.62
CA ASP A 158 -13.91 0.25 -7.25
C ASP A 158 -13.67 1.34 -6.21
N THR A 159 -12.44 1.85 -6.13
CA THR A 159 -12.10 2.98 -5.25
C THR A 159 -12.84 4.26 -5.62
N ARG A 160 -13.32 4.34 -6.87
CA ARG A 160 -14.12 5.48 -7.35
C ARG A 160 -15.61 5.32 -7.08
N GLU A 161 -16.06 4.12 -6.67
CA GLU A 161 -17.48 3.78 -6.49
C GLU A 161 -18.33 4.03 -7.75
N LEU A 162 -17.77 3.87 -8.95
CA LEU A 162 -18.46 4.14 -10.22
C LEU A 162 -18.63 2.89 -11.08
N LEU A 163 -18.10 1.72 -10.70
CA LEU A 163 -18.13 0.50 -11.51
C LEU A 163 -19.53 -0.10 -11.70
N HIS A 164 -20.52 0.38 -10.94
CA HIS A 164 -21.93 0.11 -11.21
C HIS A 164 -22.46 0.82 -12.47
N THR A 165 -21.74 1.82 -13.00
CA THR A 165 -22.14 2.56 -14.21
C THR A 165 -21.61 1.90 -15.48
N HIS A 166 -22.43 1.88 -16.54
CA HIS A 166 -22.05 1.32 -17.84
C HIS A 166 -20.79 1.99 -18.41
N LYS A 167 -20.69 3.32 -18.30
CA LYS A 167 -19.52 4.07 -18.79
C LYS A 167 -18.22 3.60 -18.15
N ARG A 168 -18.22 3.35 -16.84
CA ARG A 168 -17.04 2.89 -16.11
C ARG A 168 -16.65 1.46 -16.48
N GLN A 169 -17.63 0.61 -16.76
CA GLN A 169 -17.42 -0.75 -17.23
C GLN A 169 -16.86 -0.77 -18.66
N GLU A 170 -17.40 0.07 -19.55
CA GLU A 170 -16.93 0.26 -20.91
C GLU A 170 -15.49 0.81 -20.94
N ASP A 171 -15.20 1.85 -20.15
CA ASP A 171 -13.84 2.37 -19.98
C ASP A 171 -12.88 1.27 -19.49
N THR A 172 -13.35 0.37 -18.62
CA THR A 172 -12.55 -0.75 -18.09
C THR A 172 -12.27 -1.80 -19.16
N TYR A 173 -13.31 -2.15 -19.93
CA TYR A 173 -13.20 -3.07 -21.07
C TYR A 173 -12.22 -2.54 -22.12
N ASP A 174 -12.33 -1.27 -22.49
CA ASP A 174 -11.47 -0.65 -23.51
C ASP A 174 -10.00 -0.63 -23.09
N GLN A 175 -9.70 -0.31 -21.83
CA GLN A 175 -8.32 -0.35 -21.34
C GLN A 175 -7.74 -1.77 -21.30
N LEU A 176 -8.55 -2.77 -20.92
CA LEU A 176 -8.13 -4.18 -20.98
C LEU A 176 -7.86 -4.60 -22.43
N LYS A 177 -8.74 -4.22 -23.36
CA LYS A 177 -8.60 -4.52 -24.79
C LYS A 177 -7.35 -3.87 -25.40
N ILE A 178 -7.02 -2.63 -25.00
CA ILE A 178 -5.81 -1.96 -25.45
C ILE A 178 -4.54 -2.73 -25.03
N VAL A 179 -4.47 -3.23 -23.80
CA VAL A 179 -3.28 -3.92 -23.28
C VAL A 179 -3.18 -5.37 -23.73
N MET A 180 -4.33 -6.04 -23.88
CA MET A 180 -4.38 -7.45 -24.26
C MET A 180 -4.41 -7.66 -25.78
N GLY A 181 -4.90 -6.68 -26.54
CA GLY A 181 -5.06 -6.78 -27.99
C GLY A 181 -5.94 -7.96 -28.39
N ASP A 182 -5.53 -8.65 -29.47
CA ASP A 182 -6.26 -9.79 -30.04
C ASP A 182 -6.29 -11.03 -29.13
N ALA A 183 -5.51 -11.04 -28.04
CA ALA A 183 -5.54 -12.13 -27.08
C ALA A 183 -6.86 -12.16 -26.28
N MET A 184 -7.54 -11.02 -26.14
CA MET A 184 -8.79 -10.89 -25.39
C MET A 184 -9.98 -11.44 -26.18
N ILE A 185 -10.69 -12.41 -25.60
CA ILE A 185 -11.87 -13.05 -26.23
C ILE A 185 -13.14 -12.39 -25.70
N SER A 186 -13.30 -12.29 -24.38
CA SER A 186 -14.44 -11.62 -23.75
C SER A 186 -14.06 -11.06 -22.37
N CYS A 187 -14.80 -10.04 -21.93
CA CYS A 187 -14.72 -9.52 -20.57
C CYS A 187 -16.11 -9.08 -20.12
N ASP A 188 -16.58 -9.69 -19.05
CA ASP A 188 -17.89 -9.42 -18.47
C ASP A 188 -17.71 -8.92 -17.03
N ILE A 189 -18.43 -7.87 -16.65
CA ILE A 189 -18.39 -7.29 -15.30
C ILE A 189 -19.79 -7.38 -14.70
N GLU A 190 -19.92 -8.10 -13.60
CA GLU A 190 -21.19 -8.33 -12.91
C GLU A 190 -21.08 -7.90 -11.44
N LEU A 191 -22.13 -7.30 -10.89
CA LEU A 191 -22.21 -7.04 -9.46
C LEU A 191 -22.39 -8.37 -8.71
N VAL A 192 -21.57 -8.62 -7.71
CA VAL A 192 -21.66 -9.82 -6.87
C VAL A 192 -22.69 -9.55 -5.77
N GLY A 193 -23.71 -10.40 -5.68
CA GLY A 193 -24.72 -10.30 -4.63
C GLY A 193 -24.13 -10.43 -3.22
N PRO A 194 -24.76 -9.82 -2.19
CA PRO A 194 -24.23 -9.76 -0.82
C PRO A 194 -23.95 -11.14 -0.19
N GLU A 195 -24.62 -12.18 -0.66
CA GLU A 195 -24.47 -13.56 -0.19
C GLU A 195 -23.07 -14.15 -0.46
N ILE A 196 -22.42 -13.78 -1.58
CA ILE A 196 -21.07 -14.24 -1.92
C ILE A 196 -20.01 -13.37 -1.23
N THR A 197 -20.32 -12.10 -0.97
CA THR A 197 -19.47 -11.17 -0.21
C THR A 197 -19.31 -11.63 1.25
N ALA A 198 -20.38 -12.14 1.87
CA ALA A 198 -20.36 -12.71 3.22
C ALA A 198 -19.46 -13.96 3.32
N CYS A 199 -19.50 -14.86 2.34
CA CYS A 199 -18.66 -16.07 2.32
C CYS A 199 -17.15 -15.79 2.16
N SER A 200 -16.76 -14.57 1.77
CA SER A 200 -15.36 -14.14 1.76
C SER A 200 -14.88 -13.59 3.12
N GLN A 201 -15.82 -13.22 4.00
CA GLN A 201 -15.57 -12.77 5.38
C GLN A 201 -15.76 -13.90 6.42
N GLU A 202 -16.47 -14.98 6.09
CA GLU A 202 -16.70 -16.10 7.02
C GLU A 202 -15.59 -17.15 7.00
N SER A 203 -14.71 -17.04 7.99
CA SER A 203 -14.00 -18.16 8.63
C SER A 203 -13.41 -17.68 9.96
N SER A 204 -14.26 -17.11 10.83
CA SER A 204 -13.86 -16.64 12.17
C SER A 204 -14.17 -17.63 13.30
N PHE A 205 -14.69 -18.83 13.00
CA PHE A 205 -15.13 -19.79 14.02
C PHE A 205 -14.06 -20.78 14.55
N LEU A 206 -12.77 -20.51 14.36
CA LEU A 206 -11.72 -21.30 15.02
C LEU A 206 -11.20 -20.60 16.28
N PRO A 207 -10.96 -21.33 17.39
CA PRO A 207 -10.38 -20.78 18.61
C PRO A 207 -9.09 -20.00 18.34
N THR A 208 -8.94 -18.84 18.99
CA THR A 208 -7.82 -17.88 18.83
C THR A 208 -6.44 -18.51 18.99
N THR A 209 -6.29 -19.51 19.86
CA THR A 209 -5.03 -20.23 20.10
C THR A 209 -4.57 -21.06 18.89
N ILE A 210 -5.50 -21.71 18.18
CA ILE A 210 -5.18 -22.50 16.97
C ILE A 210 -4.78 -21.58 15.81
N ARG A 211 -5.39 -20.38 15.75
CA ARG A 211 -5.10 -19.39 14.71
C ARG A 211 -3.69 -18.81 14.85
N GLU A 212 -3.28 -18.46 16.08
CA GLU A 212 -1.94 -17.92 16.35
C GLU A 212 -0.83 -18.96 16.12
N ASP A 213 -1.05 -20.21 16.50
CA ASP A 213 -0.08 -21.30 16.28
C ASP A 213 0.01 -21.70 14.80
N MET A 214 -1.11 -21.80 14.06
CA MET A 214 -1.07 -22.04 12.59
C MET A 214 -0.36 -20.90 11.85
N LEU A 215 -0.54 -19.64 12.28
CA LEU A 215 0.08 -18.48 11.64
C LEU A 215 1.58 -18.37 11.93
N ARG A 216 2.01 -18.74 13.15
CA ARG A 216 3.44 -18.87 13.49
C ARG A 216 4.11 -20.03 12.76
N LEU A 217 3.35 -21.10 12.47
CA LEU A 217 3.77 -22.22 11.61
C LEU A 217 3.82 -21.84 10.12
N GLU A 218 2.97 -20.91 9.66
CA GLU A 218 2.89 -20.43 8.27
C GLU A 218 3.92 -19.33 7.95
N MET A 219 4.34 -18.51 8.93
CA MET A 219 5.30 -17.42 8.72
C MET A 219 6.43 -17.48 9.77
N PRO A 220 7.61 -18.01 9.43
CA PRO A 220 8.74 -18.09 10.36
C PRO A 220 9.15 -16.70 10.90
N ASP A 221 9.35 -16.61 12.22
CA ASP A 221 9.83 -15.40 12.88
C ASP A 221 11.36 -15.24 12.71
N GLU A 222 12.09 -16.34 12.51
CA GLU A 222 13.55 -16.37 12.37
C GLU A 222 14.04 -15.86 11.01
N LEU A 223 15.10 -15.04 11.04
CA LEU A 223 15.68 -14.35 9.89
C LEU A 223 16.45 -15.31 8.95
N PRO A 224 16.15 -15.35 7.65
CA PRO A 224 17.18 -15.49 6.63
C PRO A 224 17.95 -14.17 6.58
N SER A 225 19.27 -14.21 6.78
CA SER A 225 20.16 -13.04 6.81
C SER A 225 20.18 -12.19 5.52
N SER A 226 19.50 -12.63 4.45
CA SER A 226 19.40 -11.93 3.17
C SER A 226 18.15 -11.05 2.99
N LEU A 227 17.16 -11.10 3.91
CA LEU A 227 15.85 -10.44 3.74
C LEU A 227 15.58 -9.32 4.76
N THR A 228 16.61 -8.71 5.35
CA THR A 228 16.45 -7.59 6.28
C THR A 228 17.20 -6.34 5.83
N SER A 229 16.61 -5.17 6.10
CA SER A 229 17.31 -3.89 6.00
C SER A 229 18.48 -3.89 6.98
N THR A 230 19.71 -3.70 6.49
CA THR A 230 20.89 -3.66 7.32
C THR A 230 21.03 -2.24 7.88
N SER A 231 20.85 -2.10 9.20
CA SER A 231 20.90 -0.85 9.99
C SER A 231 19.67 0.07 9.89
N VAL A 232 18.70 -0.15 10.79
CA VAL A 232 17.73 0.87 11.20
C VAL A 232 18.16 1.38 12.57
N SER A 233 18.28 2.70 12.73
CA SER A 233 18.48 3.33 14.03
C SER A 233 17.46 4.43 14.25
N VAL A 234 16.78 4.39 15.40
CA VAL A 234 15.82 5.41 15.81
C VAL A 234 16.31 6.05 17.10
N ILE A 235 16.57 7.35 17.06
CA ILE A 235 17.05 8.13 18.21
C ILE A 235 15.96 9.14 18.57
N MET A 236 15.68 9.29 19.86
CA MET A 236 14.77 10.30 20.37
C MET A 236 15.51 11.32 21.23
N ASP A 237 15.28 12.60 20.96
CA ASP A 237 15.89 13.70 21.70
C ASP A 237 14.85 14.75 22.12
N ASN A 238 14.92 15.18 23.37
CA ASN A 238 14.07 16.20 23.97
C ASN A 238 14.84 17.49 24.30
N SER A 239 16.12 17.60 23.92
CA SER A 239 17.01 18.72 24.22
C SER A 239 16.92 19.84 23.18
N LEU A 240 16.67 19.50 21.91
CA LEU A 240 16.65 20.45 20.79
C LEU A 240 15.36 21.26 20.66
N SER A 241 14.29 20.91 21.39
CA SER A 241 13.05 21.67 21.42
C SER A 241 12.43 21.66 22.82
N PRO A 242 11.97 22.82 23.34
CA PRO A 242 11.23 22.85 24.60
C PRO A 242 9.85 22.17 24.49
N ALA A 243 9.25 22.18 23.29
CA ALA A 243 7.86 21.78 23.07
C ALA A 243 7.69 20.41 22.37
N HIS A 244 8.70 19.95 21.62
CA HIS A 244 8.60 18.74 20.79
C HIS A 244 9.63 17.68 21.19
N THR A 245 9.35 16.43 20.86
CA THR A 245 10.37 15.36 20.81
C THR A 245 10.90 15.27 19.39
N LEU A 246 12.21 15.35 19.21
CA LEU A 246 12.86 15.02 17.95
C LEU A 246 12.99 13.49 17.84
N VAL A 247 12.55 12.94 16.71
CA VAL A 247 12.81 11.55 16.32
C VAL A 247 13.70 11.58 15.08
N GLN A 248 14.90 11.03 15.21
CA GLN A 248 15.85 10.87 14.12
C GLN A 248 15.87 9.41 13.69
N ILE A 249 15.61 9.17 12.42
CA ILE A 249 15.58 7.83 11.84
C ILE A 249 16.65 7.77 10.76
N VAL A 250 17.53 6.79 10.88
CA VAL A 250 18.51 6.45 9.83
C VAL A 250 18.24 5.02 9.40
N CYS A 251 18.12 4.81 8.09
CA CYS A 251 17.68 3.55 7.51
C CYS A 251 18.28 3.33 6.12
N GLN A 252 18.11 2.12 5.58
CA GLN A 252 18.18 1.91 4.13
C GLN A 252 16.83 2.30 3.49
N ASP A 253 16.91 3.01 2.37
CA ASP A 253 15.75 3.40 1.58
C ASP A 253 15.10 2.20 0.88
N HIS A 254 13.79 2.25 0.81
CA HIS A 254 12.96 1.26 0.13
C HIS A 254 11.68 1.90 -0.37
N LYS A 255 11.08 1.26 -1.39
CA LYS A 255 9.80 1.67 -1.96
C LYS A 255 8.78 1.83 -0.83
N GLY A 256 8.18 3.01 -0.69
CA GLY A 256 7.16 3.26 0.33
C GLY A 256 7.65 3.55 1.75
N LEU A 257 8.95 3.74 1.97
CA LEU A 257 9.54 4.05 3.29
C LEU A 257 8.77 5.12 4.07
N LEU A 258 8.52 6.29 3.46
CA LEU A 258 7.79 7.36 4.14
C LEU A 258 6.36 6.97 4.52
N TYR A 259 5.69 6.16 3.70
CA TYR A 259 4.37 5.63 4.07
C TYR A 259 4.47 4.73 5.31
N ASP A 260 5.46 3.83 5.34
CA ASP A 260 5.65 2.90 6.46
C ASP A 260 5.92 3.64 7.78
N ILE A 261 6.74 4.70 7.74
CA ILE A 261 7.02 5.60 8.88
C ILE A 261 5.74 6.36 9.30
N MET A 262 5.10 7.05 8.35
CA MET A 262 3.95 7.92 8.63
C MET A 262 2.75 7.13 9.13
N ARG A 263 2.57 5.89 8.68
CA ARG A 263 1.57 4.96 9.20
C ARG A 263 1.78 4.70 10.68
N THR A 264 2.99 4.40 11.12
CA THR A 264 3.28 4.15 12.53
C THR A 264 2.91 5.36 13.39
N PHE A 265 3.25 6.58 12.97
CA PHE A 265 2.84 7.78 13.69
C PHE A 265 1.32 7.98 13.70
N LYS A 266 0.65 7.73 12.57
CA LYS A 266 -0.81 7.81 12.45
C LYS A 266 -1.51 6.83 13.40
N ASP A 267 -1.09 5.57 13.44
CA ASP A 267 -1.70 4.53 14.28
C ASP A 267 -1.53 4.82 15.79
N TYR A 268 -0.44 5.50 16.18
CA TYR A 268 -0.21 5.94 17.56
C TYR A 268 -0.81 7.31 17.88
N ASN A 269 -1.55 7.92 16.94
CA ASN A 269 -2.13 9.26 17.06
C ASN A 269 -1.10 10.33 17.46
N ILE A 270 0.11 10.22 16.89
CA ILE A 270 1.21 11.17 17.09
C ILE A 270 1.19 12.18 15.95
N GLN A 271 1.27 13.46 16.32
CA GLN A 271 1.32 14.55 15.35
C GLN A 271 2.77 14.91 15.05
N ILE A 272 3.07 15.13 13.76
CA ILE A 272 4.36 15.61 13.29
C ILE A 272 4.22 17.11 13.03
N SER A 273 4.89 17.93 13.83
CA SER A 273 4.86 19.39 13.71
C SER A 273 5.82 19.90 12.65
N TYR A 274 7.02 19.33 12.60
CA TYR A 274 8.03 19.62 11.59
C TYR A 274 8.70 18.33 11.16
N GLY A 275 9.11 18.24 9.91
CA GLY A 275 9.80 17.06 9.43
C GLY A 275 10.63 17.35 8.21
N ARG A 276 11.78 16.66 8.12
CA ARG A 276 12.64 16.63 6.95
C ARG A 276 12.99 15.19 6.64
N PHE A 277 12.91 14.88 5.36
CA PHE A 277 13.27 13.59 4.78
C PHE A 277 14.18 13.85 3.60
N PHE A 278 15.29 13.14 3.51
CA PHE A 278 16.11 13.14 2.31
C PHE A 278 16.89 11.84 2.17
N ILE A 279 17.05 11.40 0.92
CA ILE A 279 17.88 10.24 0.59
C ILE A 279 19.32 10.72 0.36
N LYS A 280 20.26 10.14 1.11
CA LYS A 280 21.72 10.29 0.94
C LYS A 280 22.27 9.31 -0.11
N GLN A 281 23.57 9.42 -0.38
CA GLN A 281 24.29 8.49 -1.24
C GLN A 281 24.13 7.03 -0.76
N ARG A 282 24.13 6.08 -1.71
CA ARG A 282 24.02 4.62 -1.46
C ARG A 282 22.71 4.14 -0.81
N ARG A 283 21.59 4.84 -1.06
CA ARG A 283 20.26 4.49 -0.51
C ARG A 283 20.17 4.59 1.02
N ASN A 284 20.99 5.43 1.67
CA ASN A 284 20.79 5.71 3.09
C ASN A 284 19.78 6.85 3.25
N CYS A 285 18.76 6.67 4.06
CA CYS A 285 17.78 7.70 4.40
C CYS A 285 18.11 8.34 5.75
N GLU A 286 17.93 9.66 5.84
CA GLU A 286 17.85 10.37 7.11
C GLU A 286 16.52 11.11 7.20
N ILE A 287 15.85 10.93 8.34
CA ILE A 287 14.57 11.53 8.63
C ILE A 287 14.64 12.17 10.01
N ASP A 288 14.37 13.46 10.08
CA ASP A 288 14.25 14.21 11.34
C ASP A 288 12.81 14.68 11.49
N LEU A 289 12.11 14.22 12.53
CA LEU A 289 10.71 14.57 12.81
C LEU A 289 10.56 15.18 14.20
N PHE A 290 10.01 16.39 14.29
CA PHE A 290 9.58 16.97 15.55
C PHE A 290 8.13 16.59 15.80
N ILE A 291 7.90 15.78 16.83
CA ILE A 291 6.61 15.18 17.13
C ILE A 291 6.04 15.64 18.48
N VAL A 292 4.72 15.54 18.60
CA VAL A 292 3.97 15.69 19.85
C VAL A 292 2.93 14.59 19.99
N GLN A 293 2.59 14.24 21.24
CA GLN A 293 1.47 13.36 21.55
C GLN A 293 0.13 14.05 21.23
N SER A 294 -0.96 13.29 21.28
CA SER A 294 -2.32 13.79 21.10
C SER A 294 -2.74 14.87 22.12
N ASP A 295 -2.07 14.95 23.26
CA ASP A 295 -2.27 16.02 24.26
C ASP A 295 -1.44 17.29 23.98
N GLY A 296 -0.74 17.33 22.84
CA GLY A 296 0.12 18.44 22.42
C GLY A 296 1.48 18.51 23.15
N LYS A 297 1.83 17.51 23.97
CA LYS A 297 3.09 17.50 24.72
C LYS A 297 4.13 16.56 24.10
N LYS A 298 5.40 16.88 24.34
CA LYS A 298 6.51 15.99 24.00
C LYS A 298 6.44 14.65 24.75
N ILE A 299 7.02 13.60 24.17
CA ILE A 299 7.13 12.30 24.82
C ILE A 299 8.30 12.36 25.81
N VAL A 300 8.00 12.57 27.09
CA VAL A 300 9.03 12.62 28.16
C VAL A 300 9.31 11.24 28.75
N ASP A 301 8.30 10.37 28.78
CA ASP A 301 8.40 9.04 29.38
C ASP A 301 9.36 8.13 28.57
N PRO A 302 10.47 7.67 29.16
CA PRO A 302 11.43 6.80 28.49
C PRO A 302 10.85 5.44 28.07
N CYS A 303 9.79 4.96 28.72
CA CYS A 303 9.10 3.74 28.33
C CYS A 303 8.32 3.95 27.01
N LYS A 304 7.60 5.07 26.89
CA LYS A 304 6.91 5.44 25.64
C LYS A 304 7.89 5.68 24.49
N GLN A 305 9.00 6.35 24.76
CA GLN A 305 10.05 6.59 23.76
C GLN A 305 10.62 5.27 23.23
N ARG A 306 11.00 4.35 24.14
CA ARG A 306 11.51 3.02 23.75
C ARG A 306 10.47 2.22 22.99
N ALA A 307 9.22 2.20 23.45
CA ALA A 307 8.13 1.48 22.77
C ALA A 307 7.93 1.98 21.33
N LEU A 308 7.91 3.30 21.11
CA LEU A 308 7.78 3.88 19.77
C LEU A 308 9.03 3.65 18.92
N SER A 309 10.23 3.73 19.49
CA SER A 309 11.50 3.47 18.79
C SER A 309 11.56 2.02 18.31
N SER A 310 11.36 1.05 19.21
CA SER A 310 11.31 -0.37 18.87
C SER A 310 10.21 -0.70 17.87
N ARG A 311 9.08 0.02 17.93
CA ARG A 311 8.01 -0.11 16.95
C ARG A 311 8.46 0.33 15.57
N LEU A 312 9.04 1.53 15.44
CA LEU A 312 9.57 2.03 14.17
C LEU A 312 10.66 1.10 13.62
N GLU A 313 11.59 0.66 14.46
CA GLU A 313 12.64 -0.30 14.07
C GLU A 313 12.04 -1.59 13.49
N MET A 314 11.06 -2.19 14.17
CA MET A 314 10.40 -3.40 13.70
C MET A 314 9.72 -3.20 12.33
N GLU A 315 9.00 -2.09 12.15
CA GLU A 315 8.28 -1.78 10.91
C GLU A 315 9.22 -1.50 9.74
N LEU A 316 10.40 -0.92 10.02
CA LEU A 316 11.38 -0.59 8.99
C LEU A 316 12.33 -1.74 8.65
N LEU A 317 12.56 -2.66 9.60
CA LEU A 317 13.34 -3.88 9.35
C LEU A 317 12.59 -4.87 8.46
N ARG A 318 11.27 -4.99 8.64
CA ARG A 318 10.39 -5.88 7.86
C ARG A 318 9.05 -5.19 7.51
N PRO A 319 9.05 -4.20 6.58
CA PRO A 319 7.81 -3.50 6.19
C PRO A 319 6.74 -4.43 5.64
N LEU A 320 7.18 -5.51 4.98
CA LEU A 320 6.36 -6.61 4.49
C LEU A 320 6.98 -7.92 4.97
N ARG A 321 6.19 -8.98 5.09
CA ARG A 321 6.70 -10.33 5.39
C ARG A 321 6.46 -11.21 4.18
N VAL A 322 7.49 -11.91 3.72
CA VAL A 322 7.43 -12.80 2.55
C VAL A 322 7.89 -14.19 2.99
N ALA A 323 7.14 -15.22 2.63
CA ALA A 323 7.52 -16.61 2.83
C ALA A 323 6.92 -17.50 1.74
N VAL A 324 7.61 -18.59 1.40
CA VAL A 324 7.13 -19.63 0.48
C VAL A 324 7.00 -20.94 1.26
N VAL A 325 5.75 -21.36 1.45
CA VAL A 325 5.40 -22.52 2.27
C VAL A 325 4.92 -23.68 1.41
N SER A 326 5.12 -24.91 1.91
CA SER A 326 4.49 -26.10 1.33
C SER A 326 3.25 -26.47 2.12
N ARG A 327 2.15 -26.75 1.43
CA ARG A 327 0.90 -27.21 2.02
C ARG A 327 0.51 -28.53 1.37
N GLY A 328 1.02 -29.63 1.92
CA GLY A 328 0.92 -30.93 1.26
C GLY A 328 1.72 -30.92 -0.06
N PRO A 329 1.11 -31.28 -1.21
CA PRO A 329 1.78 -31.23 -2.51
C PRO A 329 1.93 -29.81 -3.07
N ASP A 330 1.15 -28.86 -2.55
CA ASP A 330 1.06 -27.52 -3.11
C ASP A 330 2.13 -26.60 -2.54
N THR A 331 2.54 -25.61 -3.35
CA THR A 331 3.42 -24.54 -2.88
C THR A 331 2.72 -23.20 -2.99
N GLU A 332 2.68 -22.48 -1.88
CA GLU A 332 2.07 -21.17 -1.77
C GLU A 332 3.12 -20.11 -1.41
N LEU A 333 3.04 -18.96 -2.07
CA LEU A 333 3.70 -17.73 -1.65
C LEU A 333 2.75 -16.94 -0.74
N LEU A 334 3.25 -16.56 0.42
CA LEU A 334 2.58 -15.73 1.40
C LEU A 334 3.28 -14.38 1.47
N VAL A 335 2.54 -13.30 1.27
CA VAL A 335 3.00 -11.94 1.54
C VAL A 335 2.05 -11.29 2.53
N ALA A 336 2.56 -10.86 3.68
CA ALA A 336 1.78 -10.13 4.68
C ALA A 336 2.12 -8.64 4.63
N ASN A 337 1.09 -7.84 4.34
CA ASN A 337 1.13 -6.38 4.29
C ASN A 337 0.44 -5.81 5.52
N PRO A 338 1.15 -5.15 6.46
CA PRO A 338 0.50 -4.62 7.64
C PRO A 338 -0.43 -3.45 7.26
N VAL A 339 -1.59 -3.42 7.90
CA VAL A 339 -2.70 -2.52 7.57
C VAL A 339 -2.80 -1.44 8.64
N GLU A 340 -3.03 -0.18 8.22
CA GLU A 340 -3.39 0.92 9.11
C GLU A 340 -4.64 0.58 9.93
N LEU A 341 -4.83 1.24 11.08
CA LEU A 341 -6.10 1.17 11.82
C LEU A 341 -7.31 1.64 10.98
N SER A 342 -7.07 2.42 9.92
CA SER A 342 -8.09 2.84 8.95
C SER A 342 -8.47 1.76 7.92
N GLY A 343 -7.86 0.56 7.99
CA GLY A 343 -8.11 -0.55 7.08
C GLY A 343 -7.39 -0.44 5.73
N LYS A 344 -6.44 0.49 5.58
CA LYS A 344 -5.64 0.67 4.36
C LYS A 344 -4.24 0.07 4.56
N GLY A 345 -3.86 -0.86 3.70
CA GLY A 345 -2.48 -1.39 3.66
C GLY A 345 -1.61 -0.61 2.68
N ARG A 346 -0.38 -1.06 2.49
CA ARG A 346 0.48 -0.56 1.41
C ARG A 346 -0.13 -0.84 0.03
N PRO A 347 -0.17 0.14 -0.91
CA PRO A 347 -0.69 -0.06 -2.25
C PRO A 347 0.26 -0.86 -3.14
N LEU A 348 -0.25 -1.35 -4.27
CA LEU A 348 0.51 -2.03 -5.34
C LEU A 348 1.21 -3.34 -4.94
N VAL A 349 1.00 -3.87 -3.73
CA VAL A 349 1.66 -5.10 -3.27
C VAL A 349 1.36 -6.27 -4.21
N PHE A 350 0.11 -6.48 -4.61
CA PHE A 350 -0.23 -7.54 -5.56
C PHE A 350 0.35 -7.32 -6.97
N TYR A 351 0.40 -6.06 -7.42
CA TYR A 351 1.06 -5.70 -8.68
C TYR A 351 2.55 -6.08 -8.65
N ASP A 352 3.24 -5.76 -7.56
CA ASP A 352 4.65 -6.09 -7.36
C ASP A 352 4.88 -7.61 -7.26
N ILE A 353 3.99 -8.35 -6.57
CA ILE A 353 4.05 -9.82 -6.50
C ILE A 353 3.92 -10.43 -7.91
N THR A 354 2.92 -10.02 -8.68
CA THR A 354 2.71 -10.54 -10.03
C THR A 354 3.86 -10.17 -10.97
N LEU A 355 4.46 -8.98 -10.80
CA LEU A 355 5.63 -8.56 -11.56
C LEU A 355 6.87 -9.42 -11.24
N ALA A 356 7.13 -9.66 -9.96
CA ALA A 356 8.23 -10.49 -9.51
C ALA A 356 8.11 -11.92 -10.07
N LEU A 357 6.92 -12.51 -9.95
CA LEU A 357 6.67 -13.87 -10.44
C LEU A 357 6.75 -13.96 -11.98
N LYS A 358 6.31 -12.92 -12.70
CA LYS A 358 6.51 -12.78 -14.16
C LYS A 358 8.00 -12.79 -14.52
N GLN A 359 8.83 -12.02 -13.80
CA GLN A 359 10.28 -11.97 -14.04
C GLN A 359 10.99 -13.29 -13.68
N LEU A 360 10.56 -13.94 -12.60
CA LEU A 360 11.03 -15.24 -12.18
C LEU A 360 10.52 -16.38 -13.07
N LYS A 361 9.59 -16.12 -13.99
CA LYS A 361 8.96 -17.13 -14.86
C LYS A 361 8.19 -18.19 -14.06
N THR A 362 7.56 -17.79 -12.96
CA THR A 362 6.72 -18.64 -12.11
C THR A 362 5.24 -18.38 -12.41
N CYS A 363 4.46 -19.44 -12.58
CA CYS A 363 3.02 -19.34 -12.85
C CYS A 363 2.24 -19.02 -11.56
N ILE A 364 1.06 -18.42 -11.74
CA ILE A 364 0.11 -18.13 -10.66
C ILE A 364 -1.19 -18.84 -11.01
N PHE A 365 -1.61 -19.79 -10.19
CA PHE A 365 -2.83 -20.58 -10.40
C PHE A 365 -4.04 -19.99 -9.66
N SER A 366 -3.81 -19.40 -8.50
CA SER A 366 -4.81 -18.62 -7.81
C SER A 366 -4.14 -17.61 -6.89
N ALA A 367 -4.82 -16.52 -6.59
CA ALA A 367 -4.41 -15.64 -5.51
C ALA A 367 -5.61 -15.11 -4.74
N GLU A 368 -5.47 -15.09 -3.42
CA GLU A 368 -6.51 -14.63 -2.53
C GLU A 368 -5.93 -13.60 -1.55
N ILE A 369 -6.68 -12.53 -1.34
CA ILE A 369 -6.29 -11.44 -0.46
C ILE A 369 -7.23 -11.46 0.73
N ARG A 370 -6.72 -11.83 1.89
CA ARG A 370 -7.50 -11.92 3.13
C ARG A 370 -6.98 -10.95 4.17
N ARG A 371 -7.89 -10.37 4.94
CA ARG A 371 -7.53 -9.67 6.17
C ARG A 371 -7.41 -10.68 7.30
N ARG A 372 -6.29 -10.65 8.02
CA ARG A 372 -6.05 -11.50 9.20
C ARG A 372 -5.46 -10.65 10.32
N ILE A 373 -5.89 -10.93 11.54
CA ILE A 373 -5.26 -10.37 12.73
C ILE A 373 -4.16 -11.33 13.18
N ILE A 374 -2.91 -10.84 13.20
CA ILE A 374 -1.72 -11.55 13.68
C ILE A 374 -1.20 -10.78 14.90
N GLY A 375 -1.35 -11.38 16.09
CA GLY A 375 -1.09 -10.69 17.35
C GLY A 375 -2.08 -9.53 17.55
N ASP A 376 -1.57 -8.32 17.77
CA ASP A 376 -2.31 -7.08 17.98
C ASP A 376 -2.58 -6.29 16.69
N ARG A 377 -2.29 -6.85 15.50
CA ARG A 377 -2.33 -6.11 14.23
C ARG A 377 -3.10 -6.81 13.14
N GLU A 378 -3.72 -5.99 12.29
CA GLU A 378 -4.33 -6.44 11.05
C GLU A 378 -3.31 -6.44 9.90
N PHE A 379 -3.33 -7.52 9.13
CA PHE A 379 -2.53 -7.71 7.93
C PHE A 379 -3.44 -8.07 6.76
N GLU A 380 -3.14 -7.50 5.60
CA GLU A 380 -3.61 -7.96 4.31
C GLU A 380 -2.64 -9.03 3.82
N VAL A 381 -3.09 -10.29 3.84
CA VAL A 381 -2.28 -11.45 3.48
C VAL A 381 -2.64 -11.88 2.07
N TYR A 382 -1.66 -11.78 1.18
CA TYR A 382 -1.71 -12.29 -0.19
C TYR A 382 -1.26 -13.74 -0.16
N ARG A 383 -2.18 -14.67 -0.46
CA ARG A 383 -1.89 -16.09 -0.62
C ARG A 383 -1.91 -16.41 -2.10
N VAL A 384 -0.77 -16.77 -2.67
CA VAL A 384 -0.61 -17.04 -4.10
C VAL A 384 -0.21 -18.49 -4.30
N LEU A 385 -1.05 -19.25 -4.97
CA LEU A 385 -0.77 -20.65 -5.32
C LEU A 385 0.17 -20.68 -6.53
N LEU A 386 1.38 -21.21 -6.33
CA LEU A 386 2.43 -21.27 -7.35
C LEU A 386 2.50 -22.61 -8.07
N ASN A 387 1.98 -23.67 -7.45
CA ASN A 387 2.06 -25.02 -8.01
C ASN A 387 1.03 -25.97 -7.41
N GLU A 388 0.46 -26.83 -8.27
CA GLU A 388 -0.43 -27.95 -7.96
C GLU A 388 0.29 -29.28 -8.31
N GLY A 389 1.13 -29.78 -7.41
CA GLY A 389 1.63 -31.17 -7.47
C GLY A 389 2.91 -31.49 -8.28
N GLU A 390 3.41 -30.63 -9.18
CA GLU A 390 4.69 -30.86 -9.89
C GLU A 390 5.84 -30.04 -9.29
N GLY A 391 6.98 -30.63 -8.93
CA GLY A 391 8.06 -29.90 -8.22
C GLY A 391 8.41 -28.53 -8.83
N LEU A 392 8.57 -27.50 -7.99
CA LEU A 392 8.94 -26.15 -8.44
C LEU A 392 10.22 -26.18 -9.27
N SER A 393 10.20 -25.49 -10.42
CA SER A 393 11.40 -25.32 -11.26
C SER A 393 12.47 -24.41 -10.63
N ILE A 394 12.12 -23.67 -9.57
CA ILE A 394 12.96 -22.65 -8.94
C ILE A 394 13.01 -22.89 -7.42
N PRO A 395 14.19 -22.77 -6.77
CA PRO A 395 14.29 -22.86 -5.32
C PRO A 395 13.42 -21.81 -4.62
N LYS A 396 12.74 -22.22 -3.53
CA LYS A 396 11.86 -21.35 -2.74
C LYS A 396 12.53 -20.05 -2.30
N SER A 397 13.77 -20.12 -1.84
CA SER A 397 14.56 -18.95 -1.40
C SER A 397 14.75 -17.91 -2.50
N ARG A 398 14.88 -18.33 -3.77
CA ARG A 398 15.01 -17.41 -4.91
C ARG A 398 13.69 -16.72 -5.23
N ILE A 399 12.56 -17.40 -5.00
CA ILE A 399 11.23 -16.80 -5.14
C ILE A 399 11.01 -15.77 -4.03
N GLU A 400 11.29 -16.14 -2.78
CA GLU A 400 11.21 -15.23 -1.63
C GLU A 400 12.07 -13.98 -1.83
N GLU A 401 13.34 -14.14 -2.20
CA GLU A 401 14.26 -13.02 -2.45
C GLU A 401 13.82 -12.14 -3.62
N GLY A 402 13.38 -12.73 -4.74
CA GLY A 402 12.93 -11.98 -5.91
C GLY A 402 11.66 -11.17 -5.64
N VAL A 403 10.69 -11.77 -4.94
CA VAL A 403 9.45 -11.08 -4.51
C VAL A 403 9.79 -9.99 -3.49
N TRP A 404 10.66 -10.28 -2.53
CA TRP A 404 11.11 -9.31 -1.54
C TRP A 404 11.77 -8.09 -2.18
N LYS A 405 12.75 -8.28 -3.07
CA LYS A 405 13.43 -7.20 -3.77
C LYS A 405 12.46 -6.33 -4.57
N MET A 406 11.53 -6.96 -5.30
CA MET A 406 10.51 -6.24 -6.06
C MET A 406 9.63 -5.37 -5.15
N LEU A 407 9.17 -5.94 -4.03
CA LEU A 407 8.38 -5.20 -3.04
C LEU A 407 9.18 -4.05 -2.42
N MET A 408 10.46 -4.24 -2.15
CA MET A 408 11.32 -3.19 -1.58
C MET A 408 11.80 -2.15 -2.62
N GLY A 409 11.55 -2.37 -3.91
CA GLY A 409 12.08 -1.53 -4.99
C GLY A 409 13.60 -1.65 -5.11
N TRP A 410 14.16 -2.81 -4.77
CA TRP A 410 15.58 -3.12 -4.89
C TRP A 410 15.83 -3.92 -6.19
N GLU A 411 17.00 -3.73 -6.77
CA GLU A 411 17.44 -4.43 -8.00
C GLU A 411 18.01 -5.81 -7.70
#